data_AF-A0A374V0R6-F1
#
_entry.id   AF-A0A374V0R6-F1
#
_cell.length_a   1.000
_cell.length_b   1.000
_cell.length_c   1.000
_cell.angle_alpha   90.00
_cell.angle_beta   90.00
_cell.angle_gamma   90.00
#
_symmetry.space_group_name_H-M   'P 1'
#
loop_
_entity.id
_entity.type
_entity.pdbx_description
1 polymer ?
#
loop_
_entity_poly.entity_id
_entity_poly.type
_entity_poly.pdbx_seq_one_letter_code
_entity_poly.pdbx_strand_id
1 'polypeptide(L)' 'MKEYKYDEESVNTLIEWAKTASFPEQVILSEAENIFDVKRYVQANLNDIAAHYPDEFYNSAITHLYRLKDKMEGKDNAE' A
#
# COMPACT_ATOMS: atom_id res chain seq x y z
N MET A 1 -12.70 -10.62 -1.05
CA MET A 1 -11.37 -9.98 -0.99
C MET A 1 -11.12 -9.32 -2.34
N LYS A 2 -10.63 -8.08 -2.38
CA LYS A 2 -10.15 -7.48 -3.63
C LYS A 2 -8.96 -8.29 -4.13
N GLU A 3 -8.96 -8.63 -5.41
CA GLU A 3 -7.85 -9.32 -6.05
C GLU A 3 -6.85 -8.27 -6.55
N TYR A 4 -5.73 -8.13 -5.83
CA TYR A 4 -4.65 -7.23 -6.21
C TYR A 4 -3.68 -7.91 -7.16
N LYS A 5 -3.04 -7.10 -8.00
CA LYS A 5 -2.07 -7.56 -8.99
C LYS A 5 -0.65 -7.45 -8.43
N TYR A 6 0.12 -8.52 -8.57
CA TYR A 6 1.51 -8.59 -8.11
C TYR A 6 2.50 -8.75 -9.28
N ASP A 7 2.06 -8.55 -10.52
CA ASP A 7 2.95 -8.50 -11.67
C ASP A 7 3.84 -7.24 -11.66
N GLU A 8 4.99 -7.32 -12.32
CA GLU A 8 6.05 -6.30 -12.28
C GLU A 8 5.55 -4.91 -12.71
N GLU A 9 4.71 -4.85 -13.75
CA GLU A 9 4.15 -3.58 -14.24
C GLU A 9 3.24 -2.93 -13.17
N SER A 10 2.36 -3.73 -12.58
CA SER A 10 1.43 -3.29 -11.54
C SER A 10 2.17 -2.83 -10.27
N VAL A 11 3.20 -3.57 -9.86
CA VAL A 11 4.03 -3.23 -8.68
C VAL A 11 4.84 -1.97 -8.92
N ASN A 12 5.48 -1.82 -10.09
CA ASN A 12 6.21 -0.60 -10.44
C ASN A 12 5.29 0.63 -10.46
N THR A 13 4.08 0.49 -11.00
CA THR A 13 3.07 1.56 -10.99
C THR A 13 2.67 1.95 -9.56
N LEU A 14 2.54 0.97 -8.66
CA LEU A 14 2.22 1.22 -7.26
C LEU A 14 3.38 1.91 -6.51
N ILE A 15 4.61 1.50 -6.77
CA ILE A 15 5.82 2.13 -6.21
C ILE A 15 5.91 3.60 -6.63
N GLU A 16 5.71 3.91 -7.91
CA GLU A 16 5.78 5.29 -8.40
C GLU A 16 4.67 6.17 -7.81
N TRP A 17 3.46 5.63 -7.66
CA TRP A 17 2.40 6.30 -6.91
C TRP A 17 2.83 6.56 -5.46
N ALA A 18 3.38 5.56 -4.76
CA ALA A 18 3.75 5.67 -3.36
C ALA A 18 4.88 6.69 -3.12
N LYS A 19 5.79 6.88 -4.09
CA LYS A 19 6.86 7.88 -4.03
C LYS A 19 6.37 9.31 -4.27
N THR A 20 5.30 9.49 -5.05
CA THR A 20 4.86 10.81 -5.55
C THR A 20 3.61 11.33 -4.86
N ALA A 21 2.81 10.45 -4.25
CA ALA A 21 1.61 10.84 -3.54
C ALA A 21 1.92 11.68 -2.29
N SER A 22 1.00 12.59 -1.97
CA SER A 22 1.01 13.31 -0.70
C SER A 22 0.13 12.57 0.30
N PHE A 23 0.68 12.24 1.46
CA PHE A 23 0.00 11.48 2.50
C PHE A 23 -0.44 12.38 3.66
N PRO A 24 -1.63 12.16 4.24
CA PRO A 24 -1.98 12.73 5.55
C PRO A 24 -1.08 12.11 6.64
N GLU A 25 -1.10 12.67 7.84
CA GLU A 25 -0.35 12.13 8.98
C GLU A 25 -0.87 10.74 9.37
N GLN A 26 -2.20 10.61 9.47
CA GLN A 26 -2.89 9.41 9.92
C GLN A 26 -4.00 8.98 8.95
N VAL A 27 -4.21 7.66 8.81
CA VAL A 27 -5.31 7.06 8.05
C VAL A 27 -5.90 5.87 8.80
N ILE A 28 -7.23 5.80 8.85
CA ILE A 28 -7.97 4.63 9.34
C ILE A 28 -8.41 3.81 8.11
N LEU A 29 -7.80 2.64 7.91
CA LEU A 29 -8.18 1.72 6.83
C LEU A 29 -9.41 0.88 7.21
N SER A 30 -9.53 0.49 8.48
CA SER A 30 -10.70 -0.19 9.06
C SER A 30 -10.78 0.06 10.57
N GLU A 31 -11.82 -0.44 11.25
CA GLU A 31 -11.92 -0.32 12.72
C GLU A 31 -10.70 -0.88 13.47
N ALA A 32 -10.08 -1.94 12.92
CA ALA A 32 -8.92 -2.60 13.52
C ALA A 32 -7.57 -2.11 12.98
N GLU A 33 -7.56 -1.29 11.92
CA GLU A 33 -6.34 -0.91 11.22
C GLU A 33 -6.23 0.61 11.08
N ASN A 34 -5.42 1.16 11.99
CA ASN A 34 -5.16 2.57 12.10
C ASN A 34 -3.66 2.85 11.93
N ILE A 35 -3.32 3.62 10.90
CA ILE A 35 -1.96 4.00 10.54
C ILE A 35 -1.73 5.42 11.06
N PHE A 36 -0.95 5.57 12.14
CA PHE A 36 -0.68 6.88 12.78
C PHE A 36 0.43 7.69 12.11
N ASP A 37 1.33 7.04 11.37
CA ASP A 37 2.39 7.69 10.59
C ASP A 37 2.41 7.06 9.20
N VAL A 38 1.62 7.64 8.29
CA VAL A 38 1.42 7.09 6.94
C VAL A 38 2.72 7.14 6.13
N LYS A 39 3.56 8.16 6.33
CA LYS A 39 4.83 8.27 5.61
C LYS A 39 5.78 7.15 6.00
N ARG A 40 5.91 6.88 7.31
CA ARG A 40 6.74 5.77 7.80
C ARG A 40 6.19 4.42 7.37
N TYR A 41 4.87 4.25 7.40
CA TYR A 41 4.19 3.06 6.89
C TYR A 41 4.50 2.82 5.41
N VAL A 42 4.35 3.84 4.56
CA VAL A 42 4.67 3.74 3.12
C VAL A 42 6.14 3.39 2.92
N GLN A 43 7.05 4.06 3.62
CA GLN A 43 8.49 3.80 3.49
C GLN A 43 8.87 2.38 3.89
N ALA A 44 8.27 1.83 4.95
CA ALA A 44 8.53 0.46 5.39
C ALA A 44 8.10 -0.56 4.31
N ASN A 45 6.89 -0.41 3.77
CA ASN A 45 6.40 -1.30 2.71
C ASN A 45 7.22 -1.15 1.41
N LEU A 46 7.66 0.07 1.04
CA LEU A 46 8.57 0.27 -0.09
C LEU A 46 9.92 -0.42 0.11
N ASN A 47 10.47 -0.39 1.32
CA ASN A 47 11.72 -1.07 1.63
C ASN A 47 11.58 -2.59 1.52
N ASP A 48 10.49 -3.17 2.03
CA ASP A 48 10.22 -4.61 1.92
C ASP A 48 10.07 -5.03 0.46
N ILE A 49 9.34 -4.26 -0.35
CA ILE A 49 9.21 -4.51 -1.79
C ILE A 49 10.58 -4.45 -2.48
N ALA A 50 11.39 -3.42 -2.19
CA ALA A 50 12.70 -3.26 -2.80
C ALA A 50 13.69 -4.38 -2.43
N ALA A 51 13.58 -4.93 -1.22
CA ALA A 51 14.48 -5.98 -0.73
C ALA A 51 14.06 -7.39 -1.18
N HIS A 52 12.75 -7.62 -1.40
CA HIS A 52 12.22 -8.98 -1.50
C HIS A 52 11.42 -9.27 -2.77
N TYR A 53 10.90 -8.27 -3.49
CA TYR A 53 10.18 -8.55 -4.73
C TYR A 53 11.10 -9.22 -5.77
N PRO A 54 10.69 -10.31 -6.45
CA PRO A 54 9.32 -10.84 -6.57
C PRO A 54 8.94 -12.02 -5.67
N ASP A 55 9.52 -12.16 -4.48
CA ASP A 55 9.14 -13.20 -3.51
C ASP A 55 7.69 -13.01 -3.00
N GLU A 56 6.81 -13.96 -3.33
CA GLU A 56 5.39 -13.93 -2.96
C GLU A 56 5.16 -13.91 -1.44
N PHE A 57 6.11 -14.39 -0.64
CA PHE A 57 6.03 -14.31 0.83
C PHE A 57 5.89 -12.86 1.32
N TYR A 58 6.41 -11.89 0.57
CA TYR A 58 6.39 -10.46 0.89
C TYR A 58 5.26 -9.68 0.19
N ASN A 59 4.31 -10.36 -0.47
CA ASN A 59 3.16 -9.71 -1.13
C ASN A 59 2.26 -8.91 -0.16
N SER A 60 2.38 -9.13 1.15
CA SER A 60 1.71 -8.29 2.15
C SER A 60 2.10 -6.82 2.02
N ALA A 61 3.36 -6.50 1.72
CA ALA A 61 3.80 -5.12 1.57
C ALA A 61 3.15 -4.42 0.35
N ILE A 62 2.95 -5.16 -0.73
CA ILE A 62 2.25 -4.69 -1.93
C ILE A 62 0.76 -4.50 -1.62
N THR A 63 0.14 -5.48 -0.95
CA THR A 63 -1.27 -5.42 -0.51
C THR A 63 -1.54 -4.19 0.35
N HIS A 64 -0.65 -3.91 1.31
CA HIS A 64 -0.72 -2.74 2.18
C HIS A 64 -0.74 -1.41 1.41
N LEU A 65 0.13 -1.26 0.41
CA LEU A 65 0.16 -0.06 -0.43
C LEU A 65 -1.09 0.06 -1.30
N TYR A 66 -1.62 -1.05 -1.83
CA TYR A 66 -2.88 -1.02 -2.57
C TYR A 66 -4.06 -0.59 -1.71
N ARG A 67 -4.18 -1.11 -0.48
CA ARG A 67 -5.25 -0.75 0.44
C ARG A 67 -5.18 0.71 0.84
N LEU A 68 -3.97 1.22 1.11
CA LEU A 68 -3.77 2.64 1.35
C LEU A 68 -4.16 3.49 0.15
N LYS A 69 -3.78 3.07 -1.06
CA LYS A 69 -4.14 3.75 -2.31
C LYS A 69 -5.65 3.79 -2.51
N ASP A 70 -6.32 2.66 -2.34
CA ASP A 70 -7.78 2.56 -2.46
C ASP A 70 -8.48 3.51 -1.46
N LYS A 71 -8.01 3.58 -0.21
CA LYS A 71 -8.52 4.53 0.80
C LYS A 71 -8.36 5.97 0.35
N MET A 72 -7.17 6.34 -0.13
CA MET A 72 -6.86 7.70 -0.55
C MET A 72 -7.63 8.13 -1.80
N GLU A 73 -7.92 7.19 -2.69
CA GLU A 73 -8.69 7.43 -3.92
C GLU A 73 -10.20 7.30 -3.72
N GLY A 74 -10.68 7.06 -2.48
CA GLY A 74 -12.11 6.88 -2.18
C GLY A 74 -12.71 5.62 -2.82
N LYS A 75 -11.87 4.63 -3.13
CA LYS A 75 -12.26 3.31 -3.69
C LYS A 75 -12.44 2.25 -2.62
N ASP A 76 -12.36 2.64 -1.36
CA ASP A 76 -12.81 1.83 -0.25
C ASP A 76 -14.33 1.79 -0.31
N ASN A 77 -14.86 0.66 -0.76
CA ASN A 77 -16.26 0.35 -0.55
C ASN A 77 -16.46 0.38 0.96
N ALA A 78 -17.16 1.40 1.46
CA ALA A 78 -17.63 1.44 2.83
C ALA A 78 -18.39 0.13 3.09
N GLU A 79 -17.85 -0.72 3.95
CA GLU A 79 -18.64 -1.68 4.71
C GLU A 79 -19.40 -0.91 5.81
#